data_AF-A0A937X7X8-F1
#
_entry.id   AF-A0A937X7X8-F1
#
_cell.length_a   1.000
_cell.length_b   1.000
_cell.length_c   1.000
_cell.angle_alpha   90.00
_cell.angle_beta   90.00
_cell.angle_gamma   90.00
#
_symmetry.space_group_name_H-M   'P 1'
#
loop_
_entity.id
_entity.type
_entity.pdbx_description
1 polymer ?
#
loop_
_entity_poly.entity_id
_entity_poly.type
_entity_poly.pdbx_seq_one_letter_code
_entity_poly.pdbx_strand_id
1 'polypeptide(L)'
;GIHAKRLARFYGDAPLRDLGLIASEGRMTIPLADGTAAGALAIHANFYEFIPEDGIEAGDPPVLLAHELELGKRYYIVLTTGNGLCRYDMNDIVEVQGFHHRTPQVAFIRKGRDMVSITGEKLHLNQIQAAVHEAEAAIGRHVWQFRLIPQAEECVYDLLVEFGEPDPAEMDASRFMAAYDAALMQRNEEFKVKRKSGRLAPTRLHAMRTGWSERLCAEEFRAGKREHQYKWQPLRPEWDDASRKEVVAVFAPGSAGILPAPQGTLHDAGDASAIPG
;
A
#
# COMPACT_ATOMS: atom_id res chain seq x y z
N GLY A 1 -10.30 7.62 -6.90
CA GLY A 1 -9.89 6.25 -6.55
C GLY A 1 -10.50 5.20 -7.48
N ILE A 2 -10.10 3.93 -7.37
CA ILE A 2 -10.53 2.82 -8.26
C ILE A 2 -12.06 2.66 -8.31
N HIS A 3 -12.74 2.79 -7.16
CA HIS A 3 -14.21 2.69 -7.10
C HIS A 3 -14.95 3.92 -7.66
N ALA A 4 -14.28 5.06 -7.82
CA ALA A 4 -14.91 6.29 -8.34
C ALA A 4 -15.44 6.10 -9.77
N LYS A 5 -14.74 5.30 -10.58
CA LYS A 5 -15.18 4.96 -11.95
C LYS A 5 -16.49 4.17 -11.98
N ARG A 6 -16.85 3.50 -10.88
CA ARG A 6 -18.10 2.73 -10.76
C ARG A 6 -19.28 3.60 -10.32
N LEU A 7 -19.03 4.81 -9.79
CA LEU A 7 -20.10 5.72 -9.34
C LEU A 7 -20.97 6.20 -10.49
N ALA A 8 -20.41 6.36 -11.69
CA ALA A 8 -21.16 6.76 -12.89
C ALA A 8 -22.33 5.79 -13.21
N ARG A 9 -22.21 4.51 -12.85
CA ARG A 9 -23.30 3.53 -13.00
C ARG A 9 -24.53 3.86 -12.16
N PHE A 10 -24.33 4.47 -10.99
CA PHE A 10 -25.39 4.76 -10.02
C PHE A 10 -25.87 6.21 -10.10
N TYR A 11 -24.97 7.13 -10.45
CA TYR A 11 -25.20 8.57 -10.37
C TYR A 11 -25.13 9.31 -11.72
N GLY A 12 -24.89 8.59 -12.83
CA GLY A 12 -24.83 9.17 -14.18
C GLY A 12 -23.73 10.22 -14.31
N ASP A 13 -24.06 11.33 -14.98
CA ASP A 13 -23.14 12.45 -15.27
C ASP A 13 -23.07 13.49 -14.13
N ALA A 14 -23.48 13.13 -12.91
CA ALA A 14 -23.39 14.04 -11.77
C ALA A 14 -21.94 14.49 -11.52
N PRO A 15 -21.69 15.78 -11.22
CA PRO A 15 -20.36 16.27 -10.92
C PRO A 15 -19.75 15.52 -9.72
N LEU A 16 -18.58 14.92 -9.92
CA LEU A 16 -17.85 14.21 -8.87
C LEU A 16 -16.77 15.14 -8.30
N ARG A 17 -17.02 15.68 -7.11
CA ARG A 17 -16.06 16.48 -6.36
C ARG A 17 -15.41 15.63 -5.28
N ASP A 18 -14.08 15.60 -5.28
CA ASP A 18 -13.32 15.04 -4.17
C ASP A 18 -13.58 15.86 -2.89
N LEU A 19 -13.43 15.25 -1.71
CA LEU A 19 -13.58 15.97 -0.43
C LEU A 19 -12.33 16.81 -0.09
N GLY A 20 -11.23 16.54 -0.78
CA GLY A 20 -9.90 17.07 -0.51
C GLY A 20 -9.13 16.15 0.43
N LEU A 21 -7.87 16.49 0.66
CA LEU A 21 -7.02 15.83 1.63
C LEU A 21 -7.47 16.26 3.04
N ILE A 22 -8.07 15.32 3.78
CA ILE A 22 -8.59 15.49 5.14
C ILE A 22 -8.12 14.31 5.98
N ALA A 23 -7.73 14.58 7.22
CA ALA A 23 -7.35 13.57 8.21
C ALA A 23 -7.77 14.05 9.62
N SER A 24 -7.52 13.23 10.65
CA SER A 24 -7.78 13.59 12.06
C SER A 24 -7.04 14.86 12.49
N GLU A 25 -5.91 15.13 11.87
CA GLU A 25 -5.03 16.26 12.12
C GLU A 25 -5.56 17.58 11.54
N GLY A 26 -6.48 17.50 10.56
CA GLY A 26 -7.12 18.67 9.97
C GLY A 26 -7.48 18.51 8.49
N ARG A 27 -7.91 19.63 7.89
CA ARG A 27 -8.13 19.74 6.45
C ARG A 27 -6.87 20.35 5.82
N MET A 28 -6.32 19.68 4.82
CA MET A 28 -5.11 20.10 4.12
C MET A 28 -5.43 20.82 2.81
N THR A 29 -6.49 20.41 2.10
CA THR A 29 -6.87 21.03 0.82
C THR A 29 -8.35 21.37 0.70
N ILE A 30 -8.63 22.36 -0.15
CA ILE A 30 -9.95 22.77 -0.60
C ILE A 30 -10.08 22.41 -2.09
N PRO A 31 -10.94 21.45 -2.45
CA PRO A 31 -11.26 21.13 -3.84
C PRO A 31 -11.90 22.32 -4.54
N LEU A 32 -11.41 22.66 -5.74
CA LEU A 32 -11.93 23.79 -6.54
C LEU A 32 -12.57 23.34 -7.87
N ALA A 33 -12.36 22.09 -8.28
CA ALA A 33 -12.84 21.55 -9.53
C ALA A 33 -13.32 20.09 -9.37
N ASP A 34 -14.17 19.65 -10.30
CA ASP A 34 -14.65 18.28 -10.37
C ASP A 34 -13.67 17.39 -11.13
N GLY A 35 -13.77 16.07 -10.92
CA GLY A 35 -12.98 15.08 -11.66
C GLY A 35 -11.49 15.05 -11.31
N THR A 36 -11.06 15.80 -10.31
CA THR A 36 -9.68 15.81 -9.80
C THR A 36 -9.64 15.63 -8.29
N ALA A 37 -8.59 14.97 -7.81
CA ALA A 37 -8.25 14.89 -6.39
C ALA A 37 -7.41 16.09 -5.92
N ALA A 38 -6.96 16.95 -6.84
CA ALA A 38 -6.18 18.13 -6.51
C ALA A 38 -7.06 19.20 -5.88
N GLY A 39 -6.63 19.70 -4.72
CA GLY A 39 -7.25 20.84 -4.05
C GLY A 39 -6.20 21.90 -3.71
N ALA A 40 -6.61 23.17 -3.67
CA ALA A 40 -5.74 24.24 -3.20
C ALA A 40 -5.42 24.03 -1.72
N LEU A 41 -4.15 24.19 -1.33
CA LEU A 41 -3.77 24.12 0.08
C LEU A 41 -4.62 25.06 0.93
N ALA A 42 -5.12 24.56 2.06
CA ALA A 42 -5.92 25.32 3.02
C ALA A 42 -5.01 26.23 3.87
N ILE A 43 -4.30 27.15 3.21
CA ILE A 43 -3.27 28.04 3.81
C ILE A 43 -3.79 28.98 4.91
N HIS A 44 -5.11 29.07 5.09
CA HIS A 44 -5.75 29.82 6.17
C HIS A 44 -5.98 28.96 7.43
N ALA A 45 -5.92 27.64 7.30
CA ALA A 45 -6.25 26.69 8.37
C ALA A 45 -5.00 26.20 9.11
N ASN A 46 -3.92 25.91 8.38
CA ASN A 46 -2.69 25.35 8.96
C ASN A 46 -1.45 25.94 8.29
N PHE A 47 -0.30 25.75 8.95
CA PHE A 47 1.01 26.00 8.36
C PHE A 47 1.58 24.70 7.80
N TYR A 48 2.17 24.78 6.61
CA TYR A 48 2.65 23.61 5.86
C TYR A 48 4.11 23.77 5.51
N GLU A 49 4.88 22.75 5.85
CA GLU A 49 6.23 22.50 5.37
C GLU A 49 6.21 21.28 4.44
N PHE A 50 7.17 21.22 3.53
CA PHE A 50 7.24 20.18 2.51
C PHE A 50 8.66 19.65 2.39
N ILE A 51 8.80 18.34 2.29
CA ILE A 51 10.09 17.70 2.04
C ILE A 51 10.01 16.98 0.69
N PRO A 52 10.90 17.26 -0.28
CA PRO A 52 10.94 16.52 -1.54
C PRO A 52 10.97 15.01 -1.32
N GLU A 53 10.16 14.26 -2.08
CA GLU A 53 10.04 12.80 -1.93
C GLU A 53 11.39 12.08 -2.06
N ASP A 54 12.26 12.56 -2.95
CA ASP A 54 13.61 12.05 -3.19
C ASP A 54 14.64 12.51 -2.14
N GLY A 55 14.33 13.53 -1.34
CA GLY A 55 15.22 14.12 -0.34
C GLY A 55 14.99 13.65 1.09
N ILE A 56 13.90 12.93 1.38
CA ILE A 56 13.50 12.55 2.74
C ILE A 56 14.52 11.64 3.47
N GLU A 57 15.33 10.88 2.72
CA GLU A 57 16.36 9.99 3.27
C GLU A 57 17.70 10.69 3.53
N ALA A 58 17.84 11.97 3.16
CA ALA A 58 19.01 12.75 3.52
C ALA A 58 19.07 12.97 5.04
N GLY A 59 20.27 12.97 5.61
CA GLY A 59 20.45 13.21 7.05
C GLY A 59 19.97 14.60 7.50
N ASP A 60 19.90 15.55 6.57
CA ASP A 60 19.27 16.87 6.73
C ASP A 60 18.41 17.15 5.48
N PRO A 61 17.14 16.71 5.47
CA PRO A 61 16.30 16.82 4.29
C PRO A 61 15.92 18.30 4.06
N PRO A 62 15.91 18.77 2.81
CA PRO A 62 15.48 20.14 2.52
C PRO A 62 14.02 20.33 2.88
N VAL A 63 13.74 21.42 3.60
CA VAL A 63 12.38 21.80 3.99
C VAL A 63 11.98 23.03 3.20
N LEU A 64 10.89 22.89 2.46
CA LEU A 64 10.33 23.90 1.58
C LEU A 64 9.00 24.43 2.13
N LEU A 65 8.71 25.68 1.81
CA LEU A 65 7.42 26.31 2.04
C LEU A 65 6.51 26.15 0.82
N ALA A 66 5.21 26.36 1.02
CA ALA A 66 4.21 26.18 -0.03
C ALA A 66 4.51 26.95 -1.34
N HIS A 67 5.17 28.11 -1.27
CA HIS A 67 5.46 28.91 -2.46
C HIS A 67 6.69 28.43 -3.25
N GLU A 68 7.45 27.48 -2.71
CA GLU A 68 8.66 26.92 -3.33
C GLU A 68 8.37 25.60 -4.07
N LEU A 69 7.13 25.11 -4.01
CA LEU A 69 6.75 23.86 -4.65
C LEU A 69 6.69 24.00 -6.17
N GLU A 70 7.09 22.93 -6.87
CA GLU A 70 7.12 22.90 -8.33
C GLU A 70 6.05 21.96 -8.89
N LEU A 71 5.48 22.33 -10.04
CA LEU A 71 4.49 21.52 -10.75
C LEU A 71 5.05 20.14 -11.10
N GLY A 72 4.27 19.09 -10.84
CA GLY A 72 4.61 17.70 -11.14
C GLY A 72 5.57 17.05 -10.14
N LYS A 73 6.13 17.81 -9.18
CA LYS A 73 6.97 17.25 -8.12
C LYS A 73 6.14 16.75 -6.94
N ARG A 74 6.74 15.83 -6.18
CA ARG A 74 6.14 15.16 -5.03
C ARG A 74 6.86 15.50 -3.75
N TYR A 75 6.07 15.65 -2.70
CA TYR A 75 6.55 16.11 -1.41
C TYR A 75 5.84 15.39 -0.28
N TYR A 76 6.58 15.06 0.78
CA TYR A 76 6.00 14.81 2.09
C TYR A 76 5.41 16.09 2.64
N ILE A 77 4.23 16.01 3.25
CA ILE A 77 3.59 17.12 3.95
C ILE A 77 3.88 17.05 5.45
N VAL A 78 4.40 18.15 5.99
CA VAL A 78 4.65 18.35 7.42
C VAL A 78 3.72 19.45 7.90
N LEU A 79 2.93 19.15 8.93
CA LEU A 79 1.79 19.96 9.34
C LEU A 79 2.04 20.63 10.69
N THR A 80 1.79 21.93 10.77
CA THR A 80 1.65 22.66 12.03
C THR A 80 0.25 23.25 12.14
N THR A 81 -0.44 22.97 13.24
CA THR A 81 -1.86 23.32 13.43
C THR A 81 -2.05 24.21 14.65
N GLY A 82 -3.13 25.00 14.66
CA GLY A 82 -3.53 25.80 15.83
C GLY A 82 -3.91 24.97 17.07
N ASN A 83 -4.14 23.67 16.91
CA ASN A 83 -4.56 22.77 17.99
C ASN A 83 -3.38 22.00 18.62
N GLY A 84 -2.14 22.41 18.36
CA GLY A 84 -0.96 21.94 19.10
C GLY A 84 -0.09 20.91 18.39
N LEU A 85 -0.41 20.53 17.14
CA LEU A 85 0.56 19.78 16.31
C LEU A 85 1.62 20.75 15.80
N CYS A 86 2.89 20.45 16.06
CA CYS A 86 4.04 21.24 15.62
C CYS A 86 4.98 20.36 14.80
N ARG A 87 5.25 20.77 13.55
CA ARG A 87 6.07 20.02 12.57
C ARG A 87 5.72 18.52 12.53
N TYR A 88 4.43 18.22 12.53
CA TYR A 88 3.94 16.85 12.56
C TYR A 88 4.08 16.21 11.18
N ASP A 89 4.86 15.12 11.11
CA ASP A 89 5.00 14.31 9.90
C ASP A 89 3.74 13.46 9.71
N MET A 90 2.90 13.87 8.76
CA MET A 90 1.70 13.13 8.38
C MET A 90 2.01 11.82 7.64
N ASN A 91 3.26 11.67 7.20
CA ASN A 91 3.72 10.60 6.34
C ASN A 91 2.88 10.51 5.05
N ASP A 92 2.36 11.63 4.56
CA ASP A 92 1.59 11.72 3.31
C ASP A 92 2.43 12.36 2.22
N ILE A 93 2.47 11.71 1.06
CA ILE A 93 3.10 12.24 -0.15
C ILE A 93 2.02 12.84 -1.02
N VAL A 94 2.21 14.11 -1.38
CA VAL A 94 1.35 14.87 -2.26
C VAL A 94 2.10 15.26 -3.53
N GLU A 95 1.39 15.36 -4.65
CA GLU A 95 1.91 15.86 -5.92
C GLU A 95 1.29 17.20 -6.25
N VAL A 96 2.10 18.16 -6.69
CA VAL A 96 1.61 19.45 -7.17
C VAL A 96 1.05 19.26 -8.57
N GLN A 97 -0.26 19.45 -8.72
CA GLN A 97 -0.97 19.28 -10.00
C GLN A 97 -1.42 20.59 -10.62
N GLY A 98 -1.19 21.71 -9.93
CA GLY A 98 -1.53 23.03 -10.43
C GLY A 98 -1.34 24.11 -9.37
N PHE A 99 -1.81 25.31 -9.69
CA PHE A 99 -1.82 26.44 -8.77
C PHE A 99 -3.14 27.20 -8.91
N HIS A 100 -3.74 27.54 -7.78
CA HIS A 100 -4.80 28.53 -7.72
C HIS A 100 -4.19 29.86 -7.30
N HIS A 101 -4.00 30.75 -8.28
CA HIS A 101 -3.13 31.92 -8.15
C HIS A 101 -1.71 31.52 -7.70
N ARG A 102 -1.30 31.87 -6.48
CA ARG A 102 0.00 31.52 -5.90
C ARG A 102 -0.07 30.34 -4.94
N THR A 103 -1.26 29.77 -4.72
CA THR A 103 -1.46 28.66 -3.79
C THR A 103 -1.35 27.34 -4.55
N PRO A 104 -0.44 26.42 -4.18
CA PRO A 104 -0.35 25.10 -4.79
C PRO A 104 -1.65 24.34 -4.69
N GLN A 105 -2.02 23.68 -5.78
CA GLN A 105 -3.04 22.64 -5.80
C GLN A 105 -2.34 21.30 -5.72
N VAL A 106 -2.59 20.57 -4.64
CA VAL A 106 -1.92 19.29 -4.38
C VAL A 106 -2.93 18.17 -4.32
N ALA A 107 -2.54 17.01 -4.86
CA ALA A 107 -3.30 15.78 -4.79
C ALA A 107 -2.55 14.77 -3.92
N PHE A 108 -3.27 14.07 -3.05
CA PHE A 108 -2.71 12.96 -2.30
C PHE A 108 -2.34 11.81 -3.24
N ILE A 109 -1.10 11.31 -3.11
CA ILE A 109 -0.59 10.20 -3.90
C ILE A 109 -0.59 8.91 -3.10
N ARG A 110 0.04 8.93 -1.92
CA ARG A 110 0.21 7.76 -1.03
C ARG A 110 0.72 8.17 0.34
N LYS A 111 0.64 7.26 1.32
CA LYS A 111 1.47 7.38 2.52
C LYS A 111 2.92 7.06 2.16
N GLY A 112 3.88 7.79 2.69
CA GLY A 112 5.29 7.65 2.33
C GLY A 112 5.91 6.34 2.79
N ARG A 113 5.59 5.90 4.01
CA ARG A 113 6.03 4.60 4.56
C ARG A 113 5.20 3.39 4.10
N ASP A 114 4.28 3.54 3.14
CA ASP A 114 3.59 2.39 2.52
C ASP A 114 4.48 1.76 1.43
N MET A 115 5.67 1.32 1.83
CA MET A 115 6.69 0.74 0.97
C MET A 115 7.29 -0.49 1.63
N VAL A 116 7.62 -1.49 0.82
CA VAL A 116 8.39 -2.66 1.24
C VAL A 116 9.58 -2.84 0.31
N SER A 117 10.71 -3.27 0.86
CA SER A 117 11.94 -3.50 0.10
C SER A 117 12.70 -4.66 0.73
N ILE A 118 13.19 -5.57 -0.10
CA ILE A 118 14.09 -6.65 0.32
C ILE A 118 15.51 -6.37 -0.15
N THR A 119 15.69 -5.97 -1.42
CA THR A 119 17.01 -5.80 -2.04
C THR A 119 17.31 -4.38 -2.51
N GLY A 120 16.48 -3.41 -2.11
CA GLY A 120 16.62 -1.98 -2.42
C GLY A 120 15.64 -1.47 -3.49
N GLU A 121 14.71 -2.30 -3.95
CA GLU A 121 13.74 -1.96 -5.03
C GLU A 121 12.66 -0.97 -4.62
N LYS A 122 12.38 -0.84 -3.32
CA LYS A 122 11.36 0.08 -2.79
C LYS A 122 10.00 -0.06 -3.50
N LEU A 123 9.35 -1.22 -3.33
CA LEU A 123 8.00 -1.45 -3.84
C LEU A 123 6.97 -0.69 -3.00
N HIS A 124 6.27 0.24 -3.63
CA HIS A 124 5.23 1.00 -2.96
C HIS A 124 3.85 0.37 -3.14
N LEU A 125 2.98 0.57 -2.15
CA LEU A 125 1.64 -0.01 -2.14
C LEU A 125 0.83 0.28 -3.41
N ASN A 126 0.90 1.50 -3.94
CA ASN A 126 0.19 1.87 -5.17
C ASN A 126 0.65 1.08 -6.41
N GLN A 127 1.95 0.74 -6.50
CA GLN A 127 2.48 -0.10 -7.58
C GLN A 127 1.95 -1.53 -7.44
N ILE A 128 1.92 -2.05 -6.21
CA ILE A 128 1.41 -3.39 -5.90
C ILE A 128 -0.10 -3.47 -6.19
N GLN A 129 -0.89 -2.48 -5.77
CA GLN A 129 -2.32 -2.39 -6.07
C GLN A 129 -2.59 -2.38 -7.59
N ALA A 130 -1.82 -1.59 -8.34
CA ALA A 130 -1.94 -1.56 -9.79
C ALA A 130 -1.59 -2.92 -10.43
N ALA A 131 -0.56 -3.60 -9.93
CA ALA A 131 -0.17 -4.92 -10.41
C ALA A 131 -1.22 -6.00 -10.10
N VAL A 132 -1.80 -5.98 -8.89
CA VAL A 132 -2.90 -6.87 -8.52
C VAL A 132 -4.12 -6.63 -9.43
N HIS A 133 -4.43 -5.37 -9.76
CA HIS A 133 -5.56 -5.06 -10.63
C HIS A 133 -5.35 -5.53 -12.08
N GLU A 134 -4.14 -5.42 -12.62
CA GLU A 134 -3.83 -6.00 -13.94
C GLU A 134 -3.88 -7.53 -13.92
N ALA A 135 -3.42 -8.15 -12.84
CA ALA A 135 -3.52 -9.59 -12.65
C ALA A 135 -4.98 -10.06 -12.53
N GLU A 136 -5.82 -9.33 -11.80
CA GLU A 136 -7.29 -9.52 -11.71
C GLU A 136 -7.93 -9.56 -13.11
N ALA A 137 -7.62 -8.55 -13.93
CA ALA A 137 -8.12 -8.44 -15.29
C ALA A 137 -7.62 -9.57 -16.20
N ALA A 138 -6.38 -10.04 -15.99
CA ALA A 138 -5.81 -11.12 -16.79
C ALA A 138 -6.55 -12.45 -16.59
N ILE A 139 -6.97 -12.77 -15.37
CA ILE A 139 -7.70 -14.02 -15.08
C ILE A 139 -9.22 -13.86 -15.06
N GLY A 140 -9.74 -12.64 -15.14
CA GLY A 140 -11.17 -12.36 -15.08
C GLY A 140 -11.79 -12.67 -13.72
N ARG A 141 -11.01 -12.59 -12.64
CA ARG A 141 -11.43 -12.95 -11.28
C ARG A 141 -11.10 -11.82 -10.31
N HIS A 142 -12.11 -11.36 -9.60
CA HIS A 142 -11.98 -10.28 -8.63
C HIS A 142 -11.10 -10.67 -7.44
N VAL A 143 -10.23 -9.75 -7.02
CA VAL A 143 -9.49 -9.85 -5.76
C VAL A 143 -10.27 -9.10 -4.69
N TRP A 144 -10.73 -9.80 -3.65
CA TRP A 144 -11.43 -9.18 -2.54
C TRP A 144 -10.46 -8.43 -1.62
N GLN A 145 -9.36 -9.09 -1.26
CA GLN A 145 -8.35 -8.51 -0.40
C GLN A 145 -6.97 -9.09 -0.69
N PHE A 146 -5.91 -8.32 -0.46
CA PHE A 146 -4.54 -8.82 -0.53
C PHE A 146 -3.66 -8.29 0.60
N ARG A 147 -2.56 -9.01 0.84
CA ARG A 147 -1.45 -8.58 1.69
C ARG A 147 -0.13 -9.03 1.08
N LEU A 148 0.90 -8.20 1.13
CA LEU A 148 2.26 -8.53 0.72
C LEU A 148 3.15 -8.56 1.97
N ILE A 149 3.96 -9.63 2.08
CA ILE A 149 4.90 -9.85 3.18
C ILE A 149 6.27 -10.14 2.57
N PRO A 150 7.34 -9.40 2.95
CA PRO A 150 8.70 -9.73 2.54
C PRO A 150 9.23 -10.95 3.31
N GLN A 151 9.96 -11.83 2.64
CA GLN A 151 10.80 -12.86 3.25
C GLN A 151 12.26 -12.51 2.89
N ALA A 152 12.91 -11.74 3.76
CA ALA A 152 14.17 -11.06 3.44
C ALA A 152 15.32 -12.05 3.22
N GLU A 153 15.39 -13.09 4.06
CA GLU A 153 16.38 -14.16 4.02
C GLU A 153 16.32 -14.95 2.72
N GLU A 154 15.10 -15.16 2.22
CA GLU A 154 14.81 -15.92 1.00
C GLU A 154 14.76 -15.04 -0.25
N CYS A 155 14.92 -13.72 -0.09
CA CYS A 155 14.82 -12.73 -1.16
C CYS A 155 13.53 -12.91 -1.99
N VAL A 156 12.41 -13.17 -1.33
CA VAL A 156 11.11 -13.45 -1.97
C VAL A 156 9.99 -12.69 -1.28
N TYR A 157 8.94 -12.41 -2.04
CA TYR A 157 7.71 -11.86 -1.50
C TYR A 157 6.63 -12.94 -1.40
N ASP A 158 5.91 -12.97 -0.28
CA ASP A 158 4.66 -13.71 -0.13
C ASP A 158 3.48 -12.75 -0.38
N LEU A 159 2.74 -13.00 -1.46
CA LEU A 159 1.52 -12.30 -1.80
C LEU A 159 0.32 -13.15 -1.39
N LEU A 160 -0.37 -12.76 -0.32
CA LEU A 160 -1.60 -13.36 0.15
C LEU A 160 -2.77 -12.72 -0.59
N VAL A 161 -3.64 -13.51 -1.19
CA VAL A 161 -4.78 -13.02 -1.96
C VAL A 161 -6.05 -13.79 -1.62
N GLU A 162 -7.07 -13.06 -1.19
CA GLU A 162 -8.43 -13.55 -1.10
C GLU A 162 -9.15 -13.24 -2.42
N PHE A 163 -9.50 -14.28 -3.15
CA PHE A 163 -10.25 -14.17 -4.41
C PHE A 163 -11.75 -14.16 -4.14
N GLY A 164 -12.50 -13.46 -4.99
CA GLY A 164 -13.96 -13.58 -5.04
C GLY A 164 -14.40 -14.99 -5.45
N GLU A 165 -15.59 -15.37 -5.00
CA GLU A 165 -16.21 -16.67 -5.30
C GLU A 165 -16.29 -16.95 -6.82
N PRO A 166 -16.19 -18.23 -7.26
CA PRO A 166 -16.11 -19.49 -6.47
C PRO A 166 -14.71 -19.78 -5.87
N ASP A 167 -14.37 -21.02 -5.52
CA ASP A 167 -13.14 -21.38 -4.77
C ASP A 167 -11.82 -21.00 -5.50
N PRO A 168 -10.80 -20.44 -4.80
CA PRO A 168 -9.48 -20.15 -5.35
C PRO A 168 -8.78 -21.30 -6.10
N ALA A 169 -9.11 -22.55 -5.80
CA ALA A 169 -8.51 -23.74 -6.44
C ALA A 169 -8.72 -23.79 -7.97
N GLU A 170 -9.75 -23.11 -8.49
CA GLU A 170 -10.07 -23.08 -9.93
C GLU A 170 -9.39 -21.93 -10.69
N MET A 171 -8.52 -21.16 -10.03
CA MET A 171 -7.87 -20.01 -10.63
C MET A 171 -6.60 -20.38 -11.41
N ASP A 172 -6.39 -19.74 -12.56
CA ASP A 172 -5.11 -19.74 -13.28
C ASP A 172 -4.06 -18.88 -12.53
N ALA A 173 -3.48 -19.45 -11.47
CA ALA A 173 -2.45 -18.81 -10.65
C ALA A 173 -1.21 -18.42 -11.47
N SER A 174 -0.86 -19.20 -12.49
CA SER A 174 0.29 -18.92 -13.34
C SER A 174 0.07 -17.66 -14.15
N ARG A 175 -1.11 -17.51 -14.78
CA ARG A 175 -1.47 -16.29 -15.51
C ARG A 175 -1.60 -15.08 -14.61
N PHE A 176 -2.18 -15.24 -13.41
CA PHE A 176 -2.25 -14.18 -12.41
C PHE A 176 -0.84 -13.66 -12.05
N MET A 177 0.07 -14.57 -11.67
CA MET A 177 1.41 -14.19 -11.24
C MET A 177 2.26 -13.63 -12.38
N ALA A 178 2.11 -14.14 -13.61
CA ALA A 178 2.79 -13.59 -14.77
C ALA A 178 2.36 -12.14 -15.05
N ALA A 179 1.05 -11.85 -14.97
CA ALA A 179 0.53 -10.50 -15.15
C ALA A 179 0.95 -9.56 -14.00
N TYR A 180 0.89 -10.03 -12.75
CA TYR A 180 1.35 -9.29 -11.57
C TYR A 180 2.83 -8.89 -11.69
N ASP A 181 3.71 -9.84 -12.00
CA ASP A 181 5.14 -9.58 -12.14
C ASP A 181 5.43 -8.61 -13.29
N ALA A 182 4.80 -8.81 -14.45
CA ALA A 182 4.97 -7.93 -15.60
C ALA A 182 4.55 -6.49 -15.26
N ALA A 183 3.42 -6.32 -14.57
CA ALA A 183 2.90 -5.02 -14.17
C ALA A 183 3.82 -4.30 -13.17
N LEU A 184 4.44 -5.03 -12.24
CA LEU A 184 5.44 -4.46 -11.32
C LEU A 184 6.73 -4.09 -12.06
N MET A 185 7.25 -4.95 -12.94
CA MET A 185 8.46 -4.67 -13.72
C MET A 185 8.33 -3.44 -14.61
N GLN A 186 7.13 -3.16 -15.13
CA GLN A 186 6.87 -1.96 -15.92
C GLN A 186 6.90 -0.68 -15.09
N ARG A 187 6.60 -0.77 -13.80
CA ARG A 187 6.43 0.39 -12.90
C ARG A 187 7.64 0.67 -12.00
N ASN A 188 8.47 -0.34 -11.78
CA ASN A 188 9.62 -0.24 -10.90
C ASN A 188 10.84 -0.88 -11.59
N GLU A 189 11.73 -0.03 -12.10
CA GLU A 189 12.93 -0.46 -12.83
C GLU A 189 13.90 -1.23 -11.91
N GLU A 190 14.03 -0.85 -10.64
CA GLU A 190 14.89 -1.55 -9.70
C GLU A 190 14.34 -2.97 -9.44
N PHE A 191 13.04 -3.12 -9.17
CA PHE A 191 12.38 -4.42 -9.05
C PHE A 191 12.64 -5.30 -10.28
N LYS A 192 12.49 -4.73 -11.49
CA LYS A 192 12.76 -5.42 -12.76
C LYS A 192 14.21 -5.88 -12.87
N VAL A 193 15.18 -5.05 -12.51
CA VAL A 193 16.61 -5.40 -12.51
C VAL A 193 16.89 -6.52 -11.51
N LYS A 194 16.35 -6.44 -10.28
CA LYS A 194 16.54 -7.47 -9.25
C LYS A 194 15.90 -8.80 -9.62
N ARG A 195 14.69 -8.77 -10.17
CA ARG A 195 13.97 -9.97 -10.63
C ARG A 195 14.68 -10.63 -11.80
N LYS A 196 15.12 -9.87 -12.81
CA LYS A 196 15.84 -10.41 -13.98
C LYS A 196 17.23 -10.96 -13.63
N SER A 197 17.90 -10.37 -12.64
CA SER A 197 19.20 -10.86 -12.18
C SER A 197 19.13 -12.03 -11.20
N GLY A 198 17.92 -12.44 -10.78
CA GLY A 198 17.71 -13.51 -9.80
C GLY A 198 18.02 -13.10 -8.35
N ARG A 199 18.36 -11.83 -8.10
CA ARG A 199 18.57 -11.30 -6.74
C ARG A 199 17.26 -11.20 -5.95
N LEU A 200 16.14 -11.18 -6.65
CA LEU A 200 14.80 -11.27 -6.06
C LEU A 200 14.07 -12.44 -6.72
N ALA A 201 13.79 -13.49 -5.94
CA ALA A 201 13.13 -14.71 -6.40
C ALA A 201 11.64 -14.47 -6.72
N PRO A 202 11.02 -15.22 -7.65
CA PRO A 202 9.61 -15.08 -8.01
C PRO A 202 8.67 -15.06 -6.80
N THR A 203 7.74 -14.10 -6.78
CA THR A 203 6.77 -13.93 -5.71
C THR A 203 5.94 -15.19 -5.55
N ARG A 204 5.71 -15.62 -4.30
CA ARG A 204 4.85 -16.74 -3.96
C ARG A 204 3.44 -16.23 -3.74
N LEU A 205 2.48 -16.85 -4.41
CA LEU A 205 1.07 -16.57 -4.20
C LEU A 205 0.52 -17.52 -3.14
N HIS A 206 -0.10 -16.95 -2.11
CA HIS A 206 -0.86 -17.68 -1.09
C HIS A 206 -2.33 -17.35 -1.30
N ALA A 207 -3.08 -18.30 -1.87
CA ALA A 207 -4.52 -18.15 -1.98
C ALA A 207 -5.14 -18.32 -0.60
N MET A 208 -5.93 -17.33 -0.18
CA MET A 208 -6.58 -17.28 1.13
C MET A 208 -8.01 -17.78 1.02
N ARG A 209 -8.50 -18.41 2.09
CA ARG A 209 -9.89 -18.83 2.23
C ARG A 209 -10.83 -17.62 2.12
N THR A 210 -11.95 -17.76 1.42
CA THR A 210 -13.02 -16.75 1.38
C THR A 210 -13.44 -16.33 2.79
N GLY A 211 -13.59 -15.02 3.02
CA GLY A 211 -13.86 -14.39 4.31
C GLY A 211 -12.63 -14.26 5.23
N TRP A 212 -11.41 -14.49 4.73
CA TRP A 212 -10.17 -14.36 5.52
C TRP A 212 -10.04 -12.97 6.15
N SER A 213 -10.22 -11.94 5.34
CA SER A 213 -10.12 -10.55 5.80
C SER A 213 -11.18 -10.19 6.85
N GLU A 214 -12.40 -10.71 6.69
CA GLU A 214 -13.50 -10.52 7.64
C GLU A 214 -13.24 -11.23 8.97
N ARG A 215 -12.72 -12.47 8.94
CA ARG A 215 -12.38 -13.22 10.15
C ARG A 215 -11.25 -12.55 10.93
N LEU A 216 -10.20 -12.09 10.25
CA LEU A 216 -9.14 -11.30 10.87
C LEU A 216 -9.68 -10.02 11.53
N CYS A 217 -10.57 -9.30 10.85
CA CYS A 217 -11.22 -8.11 11.38
C CYS A 217 -12.03 -8.44 12.66
N ALA A 218 -12.82 -9.51 12.62
CA ALA A 218 -13.60 -9.97 13.77
C ALA A 218 -12.73 -10.39 14.96
N GLU A 219 -11.57 -11.01 14.73
CA GLU A 219 -10.61 -11.35 15.79
C GLU A 219 -10.02 -10.09 16.44
N GLU A 220 -9.62 -9.10 15.64
CA GLU A 220 -9.12 -7.82 16.17
C GLU A 220 -10.18 -7.08 17.00
N PHE A 221 -11.45 -7.16 16.60
CA PHE A 221 -12.56 -6.60 17.38
C PHE A 221 -12.80 -7.35 18.69
N ARG A 222 -12.73 -8.69 18.69
CA ARG A 222 -12.79 -9.48 19.93
C ARG A 222 -11.63 -9.15 20.88
N ALA A 223 -10.47 -8.80 20.34
CA ALA A 223 -9.31 -8.33 21.11
C ALA A 223 -9.45 -6.88 21.63
N GLY A 224 -10.60 -6.21 21.40
CA GLY A 224 -10.92 -4.92 22.00
C GLY A 224 -10.64 -3.69 21.13
N LYS A 225 -10.19 -3.86 19.87
CA LYS A 225 -10.13 -2.74 18.92
C LYS A 225 -11.55 -2.32 18.54
N ARG A 226 -11.79 -1.00 18.49
CA ARG A 226 -13.10 -0.46 18.07
C ARG A 226 -13.21 -0.48 16.54
N GLU A 227 -14.44 -0.58 16.03
CA GLU A 227 -14.74 -0.69 14.60
C GLU A 227 -14.09 0.40 13.73
N HIS A 228 -14.18 1.66 14.14
CA HIS A 228 -13.59 2.81 13.41
C HIS A 228 -12.05 2.87 13.48
N GLN A 229 -11.40 2.02 14.27
CA GLN A 229 -9.95 1.96 14.42
C GLN A 229 -9.33 0.85 13.57
N TYR A 230 -10.14 -0.04 12.99
CA TYR A 230 -9.60 -1.09 12.14
C TYR A 230 -9.16 -0.51 10.81
N LYS A 231 -7.87 -0.70 10.51
CA LYS A 231 -7.27 -0.35 9.24
C LYS A 231 -6.59 -1.59 8.69
N TRP A 232 -7.12 -2.13 7.59
CA TRP A 232 -6.44 -3.21 6.86
C TRP A 232 -5.03 -2.77 6.50
N GLN A 233 -4.06 -3.67 6.71
CA GLN A 233 -2.66 -3.45 6.38
C GLN A 233 -2.30 -4.32 5.18
N PRO A 234 -2.26 -3.75 3.95
CA PRO A 234 -1.86 -4.48 2.76
C PRO A 234 -0.37 -4.82 2.74
N LEU A 235 0.46 -4.08 3.47
CA LEU A 235 1.88 -4.39 3.66
C LEU A 235 2.08 -4.76 5.13
N ARG A 236 2.70 -5.91 5.37
CA ARG A 236 3.16 -6.28 6.72
C ARG A 236 4.62 -6.74 6.66
N PRO A 237 5.40 -6.50 7.73
CA PRO A 237 6.78 -6.96 7.79
C PRO A 237 6.85 -8.48 7.97
N GLU A 238 5.87 -9.08 8.63
CA GLU A 238 5.89 -10.48 9.05
C GLU A 238 4.50 -11.13 8.93
N TRP A 239 4.49 -12.46 8.88
CA TRP A 239 3.29 -13.28 8.95
C TRP A 239 2.65 -13.27 10.33
N ASP A 240 1.33 -13.29 10.38
CA ASP A 240 0.58 -13.63 11.59
C ASP A 240 0.00 -15.04 11.53
N ASP A 241 -0.12 -15.68 12.70
CA ASP A 241 -0.59 -17.06 12.83
C ASP A 241 -2.02 -17.26 12.33
N ALA A 242 -2.87 -16.24 12.43
CA ALA A 242 -4.24 -16.29 11.95
C ALA A 242 -4.26 -16.41 10.41
N SER A 243 -3.47 -15.59 9.72
CA SER A 243 -3.33 -15.67 8.26
C SER A 243 -2.71 -16.99 7.81
N ARG A 244 -1.70 -17.52 8.52
CA ARG A 244 -1.09 -18.82 8.17
C ARG A 244 -2.11 -19.97 8.14
N LYS A 245 -3.10 -19.97 9.03
CA LYS A 245 -4.16 -21.00 9.11
C LYS A 245 -5.21 -20.88 8.02
N GLU A 246 -5.26 -19.75 7.32
CA GLU A 246 -6.29 -19.41 6.33
C GLU A 246 -5.81 -19.63 4.89
N VAL A 247 -4.56 -20.05 4.69
CA VAL A 247 -4.02 -20.41 3.37
C VAL A 247 -4.68 -21.70 2.88
N VAL A 248 -5.27 -21.65 1.67
CA VAL A 248 -5.90 -22.81 1.01
C VAL A 248 -5.03 -23.41 -0.09
N ALA A 249 -4.21 -22.60 -0.75
CA ALA A 249 -3.26 -23.06 -1.76
C ALA A 249 -2.04 -22.14 -1.83
N VAL A 250 -0.89 -22.70 -2.18
CA VAL A 250 0.36 -21.96 -2.39
C VAL A 250 0.86 -22.22 -3.81
N PHE A 251 1.21 -21.16 -4.51
CA PHE A 251 1.80 -21.22 -5.85
C PHE A 251 3.14 -20.49 -5.85
N ALA A 252 4.22 -21.23 -6.11
CA ALA A 252 5.57 -20.70 -6.26
C ALA A 252 6.02 -20.90 -7.73
N PRO A 253 6.24 -19.83 -8.50
CA PRO A 253 6.75 -19.95 -9.86
C PRO A 253 8.15 -20.58 -9.83
N GLY A 254 8.27 -21.82 -10.31
CA GLY A 254 9.54 -22.57 -10.36
C GLY A 254 9.59 -23.87 -9.55
N SER A 255 8.60 -24.16 -8.72
CA SER A 255 8.45 -25.50 -8.13
C SER A 255 7.45 -26.32 -8.94
N ALA A 256 7.94 -27.24 -9.76
CA ALA A 256 7.14 -28.39 -10.12
C ALA A 256 6.82 -29.16 -8.82
N GLY A 257 5.53 -29.21 -8.45
CA GLY A 257 5.06 -30.04 -7.33
C GLY A 257 4.54 -29.25 -6.15
N ILE A 258 3.25 -29.46 -5.88
CA ILE A 258 2.52 -29.14 -4.65
C ILE A 258 3.37 -29.51 -3.44
N LEU A 259 3.83 -28.52 -2.67
CA LEU A 259 4.34 -28.74 -1.31
C LEU A 259 3.14 -28.71 -0.35
N PRO A 260 2.89 -29.78 0.44
CA PRO A 260 1.84 -29.74 1.45
C PRO A 260 2.22 -28.74 2.56
N ALA A 261 1.19 -28.15 3.18
CA ALA A 261 1.33 -27.20 4.28
C ALA A 261 2.27 -27.74 5.40
N PRO A 262 3.12 -26.90 6.00
CA PRO A 262 3.99 -27.34 7.08
C PRO A 262 3.15 -27.75 8.29
N GLN A 263 3.21 -29.05 8.63
CA GLN A 263 2.71 -29.54 9.90
C GLN A 263 3.63 -29.02 11.01
N GLY A 264 3.05 -28.26 11.94
CA GLY A 264 3.78 -27.71 13.07
C GLY A 264 4.35 -28.79 13.97
N THR A 265 5.67 -28.80 14.12
CA THR A 265 6.32 -29.44 15.27
C THR A 265 6.65 -28.34 16.27
N LEU A 266 5.90 -28.34 17.37
CA LEU A 266 6.30 -27.74 18.63
C LEU A 266 7.69 -28.29 19.00
N HIS A 267 8.67 -27.40 19.15
CA HIS A 267 9.78 -27.62 20.05
C HIS A 267 9.98 -26.38 20.90
N ASP A 268 9.65 -26.58 22.17
CA ASP A 268 9.85 -25.69 23.29
C ASP A 268 11.33 -25.72 23.75
N ALA A 269 11.69 -24.67 24.50
CA ALA A 269 12.85 -24.46 25.35
C ALA A 269 14.13 -23.85 24.74
N GLY A 270 14.50 -22.67 25.26
CA GLY A 270 15.84 -22.11 25.11
C GLY A 270 15.99 -20.67 25.60
N ASP A 271 15.73 -20.44 26.89
CA ASP A 271 16.09 -19.25 27.66
C ASP A 271 17.56 -18.80 27.42
N ALA A 272 17.77 -17.51 27.14
CA ALA A 272 19.06 -16.84 27.27
C ALA A 272 18.89 -15.33 27.45
N SER A 273 18.74 -14.98 28.72
CA SER A 273 19.06 -13.70 29.35
C SER A 273 20.31 -12.95 28.82
N ALA A 274 20.15 -11.62 28.74
CA ALA A 274 21.03 -10.56 29.27
C ALA A 274 22.44 -10.22 28.72
N ILE A 275 22.55 -8.98 28.17
CA ILE A 275 23.46 -7.85 28.55
C ILE A 275 24.98 -7.99 28.19
N PRO A 276 25.87 -6.95 28.14
CA PRO A 276 25.78 -5.46 28.04
C PRO A 276 26.61 -4.82 26.89
N GLY A 277 26.46 -3.49 26.73
CA GLY A 277 27.45 -2.60 26.11
C GLY A 277 26.92 -1.20 25.84
#